data_AF-A0A4Y2SPL7-F1
#
_entry.id   AF-A0A4Y2SPL7-F1
#
_cell.length_a   1.000
_cell.length_b   1.000
_cell.length_c   1.000
_cell.angle_alpha   90.00
_cell.angle_beta   90.00
_cell.angle_gamma   90.00
#
_symmetry.space_group_name_H-M   'P 1'
#
loop_
_entity.id
_entity.type
_entity.pdbx_description
1 polymer ?
#
loop_
_entity_poly.entity_id
_entity_poly.type
_entity_poly.pdbx_seq_one_letter_code
_entity_poly.pdbx_strand_id
1 'polypeptide(L)'
;MSISAYADDILLFASSSAGLQHLLNETASFLDQFNLNINCAKSFTISILADSKNKRTKIDSAFPFQVKNAPINSLKVNDSFKYLGLSFSAKGLLAANCSSTLIDYLSKLKSVPFKPQQRLWILRNTLLPKLFHLLVLSSVPAGKFVKLDSITRAFVQGPLYLTGDCPNSFIHASVADGGLGVPSLRISIPFWRLSRLGSLGVPGGFGREVLAAAY
;
A
#
# COMPACT_ATOMS: atom_id res chain seq x y z
N MET A 1 19.35 -3.88 -12.98
CA MET A 1 19.07 -2.59 -12.35
C MET A 1 17.63 -2.26 -12.67
N SER A 2 16.83 -1.94 -11.64
CA SER A 2 15.43 -1.59 -11.80
C SER A 2 15.24 -0.18 -11.26
N ILE A 3 14.42 0.62 -11.95
CA ILE A 3 14.04 1.96 -11.53
C ILE A 3 12.52 2.03 -11.58
N SER A 4 11.90 2.64 -10.58
CA SER A 4 10.46 2.87 -10.53
C SER A 4 10.23 4.32 -10.19
N ALA A 5 9.57 5.06 -11.07
CA ALA A 5 9.27 6.47 -10.84
C ALA A 5 7.76 6.70 -10.89
N TYR A 6 7.26 7.57 -10.02
CA TYR A 6 5.90 8.06 -10.07
C TYR A 6 5.91 9.57 -9.82
N ALA A 7 5.63 10.35 -10.87
CA ALA A 7 5.78 11.81 -10.85
C ALA A 7 7.20 12.22 -10.41
N ASP A 8 7.32 12.92 -9.29
CA ASP A 8 8.55 13.37 -8.64
C ASP A 8 9.22 12.29 -7.77
N ASP A 9 8.49 11.26 -7.35
CA ASP A 9 9.02 10.20 -6.48
C ASP A 9 9.77 9.15 -7.31
N ILE A 10 11.09 9.02 -7.13
CA ILE A 10 11.96 8.08 -7.86
C ILE A 10 12.54 7.03 -6.91
N LEU A 11 12.29 5.75 -7.19
CA LEU A 11 12.90 4.61 -6.50
C LEU A 11 14.01 4.00 -7.35
N LEU A 12 15.21 3.93 -6.80
CA LEU A 12 16.40 3.36 -7.41
C LEU A 12 16.72 2.03 -6.73
N PHE A 13 16.86 0.96 -7.54
CA PHE A 13 17.19 -0.37 -7.05
C PHE A 13 18.55 -0.83 -7.55
N ALA A 14 19.41 -1.21 -6.62
CA ALA A 14 20.74 -1.74 -6.90
C ALA A 14 20.98 -3.03 -6.13
N SER A 15 21.95 -3.83 -6.56
CA SER A 15 22.35 -5.05 -5.83
C SER A 15 23.61 -4.85 -4.98
N SER A 16 24.32 -3.72 -5.14
CA SER A 16 25.49 -3.37 -4.35
C SER A 16 25.43 -1.89 -3.90
N SER A 17 26.09 -1.57 -2.80
CA SER A 17 26.19 -0.20 -2.28
C SER A 17 26.92 0.72 -3.26
N ALA A 18 28.05 0.29 -3.83
CA ALA A 18 28.79 1.06 -4.83
C ALA A 18 27.94 1.34 -6.08
N GLY A 19 27.15 0.35 -6.54
CA GLY A 19 26.24 0.51 -7.66
C GLY A 19 25.12 1.51 -7.37
N LEU A 20 24.61 1.54 -6.14
CA LEU A 20 23.61 2.52 -5.74
C LEU A 20 24.17 3.95 -5.74
N GLN A 21 25.39 4.13 -5.22
CA GLN A 21 26.06 5.44 -5.21
C GLN A 21 26.33 5.95 -6.63
N HIS A 22 26.71 5.05 -7.55
CA HIS A 22 26.85 5.38 -8.97
C HIS A 22 25.53 5.86 -9.58
N LEU A 23 24.44 5.12 -9.33
CA LEU A 23 23.11 5.49 -9.83
C LEU A 23 22.63 6.84 -9.27
N LEU A 24 22.90 7.11 -7.99
CA LEU A 24 22.58 8.41 -7.38
C LEU A 24 23.36 9.56 -8.03
N ASN A 25 24.63 9.34 -8.38
CA ASN A 25 25.44 10.35 -9.04
C ASN A 25 24.95 10.60 -10.48
N GLU A 26 24.66 9.55 -11.25
CA GLU A 26 24.12 9.69 -12.61
C GLU A 26 22.76 10.37 -12.62
N THR A 27 21.86 10.00 -11.71
CA THR A 27 20.54 10.64 -11.60
C THR A 27 20.65 12.10 -11.17
N ALA A 28 21.56 12.43 -10.26
CA ALA A 28 21.84 13.82 -9.88
C ALA A 28 22.38 14.64 -11.07
N SER A 29 23.35 14.10 -11.82
CA SER A 29 23.90 14.77 -13.01
C SER A 29 22.86 14.94 -14.12
N PHE A 30 21.96 13.99 -14.30
CA PHE A 30 20.86 14.10 -15.26
C PHE A 30 19.86 15.18 -14.84
N LEU A 31 19.44 15.21 -13.57
CA LEU A 31 18.53 16.24 -13.05
C LEU A 31 19.13 17.65 -13.12
N ASP A 32 20.44 17.78 -12.94
CA ASP A 32 21.15 19.05 -13.09
C ASP A 32 21.06 19.64 -14.49
N GLN A 33 21.04 18.81 -15.54
CA GLN A 33 20.83 19.28 -16.91
C GLN A 33 19.48 19.97 -17.09
N PHE A 34 18.49 19.62 -16.26
CA PHE A 34 17.15 20.22 -16.24
C PHE A 34 16.99 21.28 -15.13
N ASN A 35 18.08 21.70 -14.47
CA ASN A 35 18.07 22.59 -13.30
C ASN A 35 17.17 22.08 -12.15
N LEU A 36 17.04 20.76 -12.02
CA LEU A 36 16.32 20.12 -10.92
C LEU A 36 17.31 19.66 -9.84
N ASN A 37 16.94 19.84 -8.57
CA ASN A 37 17.77 19.42 -7.45
C ASN A 37 17.04 18.41 -6.58
N ILE A 38 17.77 17.40 -6.11
CA ILE A 38 17.24 16.34 -5.23
C ILE A 38 17.07 16.91 -3.83
N ASN A 39 15.94 16.63 -3.18
CA ASN A 39 15.68 17.06 -1.82
C ASN A 39 16.26 16.06 -0.81
N CYS A 40 17.50 16.30 -0.36
CA CYS A 40 18.17 15.42 0.60
C CYS A 40 17.42 15.25 1.94
N ALA A 41 16.54 16.19 2.31
CA ALA A 41 15.76 16.09 3.55
C ALA A 41 14.57 15.14 3.45
N LYS A 42 14.01 14.97 2.23
CA LYS A 42 12.90 14.04 1.96
C LYS A 42 13.37 12.69 1.43
N SER A 43 14.52 12.68 0.75
CA SER A 43 15.17 11.47 0.24
C SER A 43 15.72 10.59 1.37
N PHE A 44 15.68 9.27 1.17
CA PHE A 44 16.25 8.31 2.12
C PHE A 44 16.80 7.06 1.43
N THR A 45 17.69 6.36 2.12
CA THR A 45 18.30 5.12 1.62
C THR A 45 18.04 3.94 2.54
N ILE A 46 17.85 2.75 1.96
CA ILE A 46 17.62 1.51 2.68
C ILE A 46 18.53 0.41 2.14
N SER A 47 19.64 0.18 2.85
CA SER A 47 20.61 -0.88 2.57
C SER A 47 20.17 -2.20 3.23
N ILE A 48 19.47 -3.07 2.51
CA ILE A 48 19.08 -4.39 3.03
C ILE A 48 20.19 -5.41 2.75
N LEU A 49 20.91 -5.83 3.79
CA LEU A 49 21.88 -6.93 3.72
C LEU A 49 21.27 -8.23 4.24
N ALA A 50 21.37 -9.31 3.47
CA ALA A 50 20.96 -10.64 3.93
C ALA A 50 22.14 -11.31 4.67
N ASP A 51 22.01 -11.52 5.97
CA ASP A 51 22.94 -12.34 6.75
C ASP A 51 22.63 -13.83 6.51
N SER A 52 23.36 -14.42 5.56
CA SER A 52 23.16 -15.82 5.13
C SER A 52 23.41 -16.84 6.24
N LYS A 53 24.23 -16.51 7.25
CA LYS A 53 24.53 -17.43 8.37
C LYS A 53 23.41 -17.46 9.40
N ASN A 54 22.78 -16.31 9.64
CA ASN A 54 21.73 -16.19 10.67
C ASN A 54 20.29 -16.22 10.10
N LYS A 55 20.11 -16.37 8.78
CA LYS A 55 18.81 -16.25 8.08
C LYS A 55 18.05 -14.96 8.46
N ARG A 56 18.79 -13.86 8.69
CA ARG A 56 18.25 -12.56 9.12
C ARG A 56 18.63 -11.47 8.13
N THR A 57 17.74 -10.52 7.88
CA THR A 57 18.05 -9.29 7.14
C THR A 57 18.55 -8.25 8.13
N LYS A 58 19.75 -7.72 7.90
CA LYS A 58 20.33 -6.59 8.62
C LYS A 58 20.24 -5.36 7.73
N ILE A 59 19.92 -4.21 8.31
CA ILE A 59 20.12 -2.95 7.58
C ILE A 59 21.49 -2.44 7.92
N ASP A 60 22.24 -2.14 6.88
CA ASP A 60 23.57 -1.61 7.04
C ASP A 60 23.52 -0.09 7.16
N SER A 61 23.35 0.41 8.39
CA SER A 61 23.45 1.84 8.65
C SER A 61 24.88 2.38 8.54
N ALA A 62 25.88 1.54 8.23
CA ALA A 62 27.30 1.92 8.30
C ALA A 62 27.77 2.83 7.16
N PHE A 63 27.09 2.84 6.00
CA PHE A 63 27.50 3.65 4.85
C PHE A 63 26.48 4.77 4.57
N PRO A 64 26.79 6.04 4.93
CA PRO A 64 25.97 7.16 4.51
C PRO A 64 26.15 7.36 2.99
N PHE A 65 25.09 7.15 2.23
CA PHE A 65 25.05 7.52 0.82
C PHE A 65 25.03 9.05 0.70
N GLN A 66 25.72 9.58 -0.31
CA GLN A 66 25.84 11.02 -0.50
C GLN A 66 25.27 11.43 -1.85
N VAL A 67 24.57 12.56 -1.91
CA VAL A 67 24.23 13.22 -3.17
C VAL A 67 24.88 14.59 -3.16
N LYS A 68 25.74 14.86 -4.14
CA LYS A 68 26.51 16.13 -4.26
C LYS A 68 27.19 16.55 -2.95
N ASN A 69 27.87 15.60 -2.28
CA ASN A 69 28.54 15.78 -0.96
C ASN A 69 27.62 16.07 0.24
N ALA A 70 26.29 16.01 0.08
CA ALA A 70 25.35 16.04 1.20
C ALA A 70 24.96 14.60 1.60
N PRO A 71 25.04 14.22 2.88
CA PRO A 71 24.60 12.90 3.33
C PRO A 71 23.07 12.77 3.23
N ILE A 72 22.60 11.66 2.69
CA ILE A 72 21.18 11.28 2.70
C ILE A 72 20.87 10.51 3.98
N ASN A 73 19.67 10.72 4.54
CA ASN A 73 19.20 9.98 5.69
C ASN A 73 19.12 8.47 5.40
N SER A 74 19.75 7.65 6.25
CA SER A 74 19.62 6.19 6.21
C SER A 74 18.50 5.74 7.14
N LEU A 75 17.54 4.98 6.61
CA LEU A 75 16.38 4.53 7.38
C LEU A 75 16.76 3.32 8.26
N LYS A 76 16.33 3.31 9.53
CA LYS A 76 16.57 2.18 10.44
C LYS A 76 15.54 1.06 10.24
N VAL A 77 15.80 -0.10 10.87
CA VAL A 77 14.98 -1.32 10.74
C VAL A 77 13.52 -1.14 11.17
N ASN A 78 13.29 -0.28 12.16
CA ASN A 78 11.95 -0.02 12.69
C ASN A 78 11.31 1.23 12.08
N ASP A 79 12.03 1.95 11.23
CA ASP A 79 11.46 3.13 10.61
C ASP A 79 10.50 2.71 9.49
N SER A 80 9.44 3.51 9.36
CA SER A 80 8.43 3.33 8.33
C SER A 80 8.37 4.55 7.44
N PHE A 81 8.37 4.35 6.13
CA PHE A 81 8.18 5.40 5.14
C PHE A 81 6.86 5.19 4.38
N LYS A 82 6.35 6.25 3.75
CA LYS A 82 5.09 6.20 3.00
C LYS A 82 5.37 6.44 1.51
N TYR A 83 5.01 5.49 0.66
CA TYR A 83 5.10 5.59 -0.80
C TYR A 83 3.74 5.23 -1.42
N LEU A 84 3.23 6.07 -2.33
CA LEU A 84 1.92 5.89 -3.00
C LEU A 84 0.75 5.58 -2.05
N GLY A 85 0.77 6.16 -0.85
CA GLY A 85 -0.27 5.94 0.15
C GLY A 85 -0.09 4.68 1.01
N LEU A 86 0.93 3.86 0.76
CA LEU A 86 1.25 2.66 1.54
C LEU A 86 2.42 2.92 2.47
N SER A 87 2.38 2.30 3.65
CA SER A 87 3.49 2.31 4.57
C SER A 87 4.39 1.10 4.34
N PHE A 88 5.67 1.37 4.14
CA PHE A 88 6.72 0.37 4.01
C PHE A 88 7.66 0.49 5.20
N SER A 89 8.17 -0.64 5.64
CA SER A 89 9.32 -0.72 6.53
C SER A 89 10.42 -1.50 5.80
N ALA A 90 11.63 -1.49 6.33
CA ALA A 90 12.72 -2.23 5.74
C ALA A 90 12.54 -3.77 5.79
N LYS A 91 11.61 -4.27 6.61
CA LYS A 91 11.16 -5.68 6.58
C LYS A 91 10.15 -5.98 5.47
N GLY A 92 9.69 -4.95 4.76
CA GLY A 92 8.67 -5.03 3.73
C GLY A 92 7.44 -4.18 4.04
N LEU A 93 6.36 -4.46 3.31
CA LEU A 93 5.13 -3.68 3.36
C LEU A 93 4.42 -3.86 4.71
N LEU A 94 4.15 -2.75 5.41
CA LEU A 94 3.41 -2.76 6.67
C LEU A 94 1.92 -2.94 6.42
N ALA A 95 1.30 -3.88 7.13
CA ALA A 95 -0.14 -4.09 7.03
C ALA A 95 -0.89 -2.82 7.45
N ALA A 96 -1.53 -2.17 6.49
CA ALA A 96 -2.31 -0.96 6.74
C ALA A 96 -3.41 -1.21 7.78
N ASN A 97 -3.61 -0.26 8.70
CA ASN A 97 -4.70 -0.27 9.67
C ASN A 97 -6.02 0.16 8.99
N CYS A 98 -6.50 -0.63 8.03
CA CYS A 98 -7.70 -0.30 7.26
C CYS A 98 -8.99 -0.33 8.08
N SER A 99 -9.01 -1.04 9.21
CA SER A 99 -10.19 -1.16 10.07
C SER A 99 -10.56 0.14 10.77
N SER A 100 -9.59 0.86 11.35
CA SER A 100 -9.85 2.15 12.00
C SER A 100 -10.32 3.18 10.98
N THR A 101 -9.63 3.28 9.84
CA THR A 101 -10.02 4.20 8.76
C THR A 101 -11.43 3.92 8.23
N LEU A 102 -11.81 2.64 8.09
CA LEU A 102 -13.16 2.27 7.68
C LEU A 102 -14.18 2.70 8.74
N ILE A 103 -13.93 2.43 10.03
CA ILE A 103 -14.82 2.84 11.12
C ILE A 103 -14.99 4.36 11.15
N ASP A 104 -13.91 5.13 10.95
CA ASP A 104 -13.94 6.59 10.91
C ASP A 104 -14.75 7.12 9.71
N TYR A 105 -14.67 6.47 8.56
CA TYR A 105 -15.50 6.84 7.41
C TYR A 105 -16.97 6.49 7.62
N LEU A 106 -17.26 5.35 8.23
CA LEU A 106 -18.63 4.94 8.53
C LEU A 106 -19.26 5.80 9.62
N SER A 107 -18.50 6.22 10.64
CA SER A 107 -19.01 7.11 11.68
C SER A 107 -19.38 8.48 11.11
N LYS A 108 -18.54 9.03 10.22
CA LYS A 108 -18.84 10.24 9.45
C LYS A 108 -20.09 10.08 8.60
N LEU A 109 -20.21 8.97 7.87
CA LEU A 109 -21.38 8.71 7.03
C LEU A 109 -22.68 8.53 7.84
N LYS A 110 -22.59 7.96 9.05
CA LYS A 110 -23.72 7.81 9.97
C LYS A 110 -24.18 9.15 10.53
N SER A 111 -23.25 10.07 10.80
CA SER A 111 -23.55 11.39 11.36
C SER A 111 -24.33 12.29 10.40
N VAL A 112 -24.24 12.07 9.10
CA VAL A 112 -24.89 12.94 8.10
C VAL A 112 -26.34 12.48 7.83
N PRO A 113 -27.32 13.40 7.79
CA PRO A 113 -28.71 13.07 7.46
C PRO A 113 -28.87 12.73 5.97
N PHE A 114 -28.59 11.49 5.60
CA PHE A 114 -28.78 10.96 4.24
C PHE A 114 -29.84 9.87 4.21
N LYS A 115 -30.51 9.74 3.06
CA LYS A 115 -31.42 8.61 2.80
C LYS A 115 -30.63 7.29 2.79
N PRO A 116 -31.22 6.17 3.24
CA PRO A 116 -30.54 4.86 3.25
C PRO A 116 -29.96 4.46 1.88
N GLN A 117 -30.69 4.74 0.80
CA GLN A 117 -30.25 4.50 -0.57
C GLN A 117 -28.99 5.31 -0.93
N GLN A 118 -28.93 6.60 -0.55
CA GLN A 118 -27.77 7.45 -0.80
C GLN A 118 -26.56 6.98 0.00
N ARG A 119 -26.75 6.55 1.25
CA ARG A 119 -25.68 5.98 2.08
C ARG A 119 -25.09 4.72 1.46
N LEU A 120 -25.95 3.82 0.97
CA LEU A 120 -25.52 2.61 0.29
C LEU A 120 -24.75 2.92 -1.01
N TRP A 121 -25.23 3.90 -1.78
CA TRP A 121 -24.56 4.35 -2.99
C TRP A 121 -23.16 4.92 -2.71
N ILE A 122 -23.02 5.81 -1.72
CA ILE A 122 -21.73 6.40 -1.31
C ILE A 122 -20.77 5.31 -0.81
N LEU A 123 -21.29 4.36 -0.01
CA LEU A 123 -20.52 3.24 0.49
C LEU A 123 -19.92 2.44 -0.66
N ARG A 124 -20.76 2.02 -1.62
CA ARG A 124 -20.37 1.19 -2.76
C ARG A 124 -19.44 1.92 -3.74
N ASN A 125 -19.76 3.17 -4.07
CA ASN A 125 -19.12 3.86 -5.20
C ASN A 125 -17.91 4.71 -4.80
N THR A 126 -17.79 5.07 -3.51
CA THR A 126 -16.74 6.00 -3.07
C THR A 126 -15.89 5.44 -1.94
N LEU A 127 -16.52 4.97 -0.86
CA LEU A 127 -15.78 4.53 0.32
C LEU A 127 -15.05 3.20 0.07
N LEU A 128 -15.75 2.22 -0.48
CA LEU A 128 -15.19 0.90 -0.75
C LEU A 128 -14.05 0.95 -1.78
N PRO A 129 -14.17 1.63 -2.94
CA PRO A 129 -13.06 1.76 -3.89
C PRO A 129 -11.81 2.44 -3.31
N LYS A 130 -11.96 3.46 -2.46
CA LYS A 130 -10.83 4.08 -1.74
C LYS A 130 -10.08 3.07 -0.87
N LEU A 131 -10.82 2.17 -0.22
CA LEU A 131 -10.24 1.09 0.56
C LEU A 131 -9.63 0.00 -0.33
N PHE A 132 -10.23 -0.33 -1.47
CA PHE A 132 -9.70 -1.36 -2.38
C PHE A 132 -8.32 -1.01 -2.90
N HIS A 133 -8.08 0.25 -3.24
CA HIS A 133 -6.75 0.70 -3.64
C HIS A 133 -5.69 0.31 -2.60
N LEU A 134 -5.93 0.69 -1.33
CA LEU A 134 -5.01 0.35 -0.25
C LEU A 134 -4.94 -1.16 0.02
N LEU A 135 -6.07 -1.86 0.01
CA LEU A 135 -6.13 -3.28 0.34
C LEU A 135 -5.53 -4.17 -0.75
N VAL A 136 -5.66 -3.80 -2.02
CA VAL A 136 -5.06 -4.54 -3.14
C VAL A 136 -3.56 -4.34 -3.14
N LEU A 137 -3.08 -3.11 -2.90
CA LEU A 137 -1.64 -2.81 -2.89
C LEU A 137 -0.93 -3.27 -1.62
N SER A 138 -1.60 -3.25 -0.46
CA SER A 138 -1.00 -3.72 0.80
C SER A 138 -1.00 -5.24 0.95
N SER A 139 -0.25 -5.75 1.93
CA SER A 139 -0.22 -7.15 2.35
C SER A 139 -1.01 -7.26 3.65
N VAL A 140 -2.25 -7.71 3.54
CA VAL A 140 -3.20 -7.81 4.65
C VAL A 140 -3.59 -9.28 4.83
N PRO A 141 -3.51 -9.83 6.06
CA PRO A 141 -3.91 -11.21 6.33
C PRO A 141 -5.42 -11.41 6.14
N ALA A 142 -5.81 -12.60 5.72
CA ALA A 142 -7.19 -12.94 5.38
C ALA A 142 -8.19 -12.67 6.52
N GLY A 143 -7.77 -12.87 7.78
CA GLY A 143 -8.61 -12.62 8.96
C GLY A 143 -9.03 -11.15 9.11
N LYS A 144 -8.24 -10.18 8.61
CA LYS A 144 -8.62 -8.77 8.63
C LYS A 144 -9.74 -8.47 7.62
N PHE A 145 -9.79 -9.15 6.46
CA PHE A 145 -10.88 -8.99 5.50
C PHE A 145 -12.22 -9.44 6.07
N VAL A 146 -12.25 -10.54 6.83
CA VAL A 146 -13.48 -11.02 7.50
C VAL A 146 -14.02 -9.97 8.47
N LYS A 147 -13.15 -9.32 9.24
CA LYS A 147 -13.55 -8.23 10.13
C LYS A 147 -14.10 -7.02 9.37
N LEU A 148 -13.46 -6.63 8.26
CA LEU A 148 -13.94 -5.53 7.42
C LEU A 148 -15.29 -5.85 6.78
N ASP A 149 -15.48 -7.08 6.29
CA ASP A 149 -16.77 -7.56 5.76
C ASP A 149 -17.86 -7.52 6.85
N SER A 150 -17.54 -7.93 8.09
CA SER A 150 -18.49 -7.86 9.19
C SER A 150 -18.92 -6.43 9.52
N ILE A 151 -17.97 -5.48 9.55
CA ILE A 151 -18.25 -4.07 9.85
C ILE A 151 -19.10 -3.44 8.74
N THR A 152 -18.77 -3.71 7.47
CA THR A 152 -19.53 -3.18 6.33
C THR A 152 -20.94 -3.74 6.28
N ARG A 153 -21.15 -5.04 6.55
CA ARG A 153 -22.48 -5.63 6.66
C ARG A 153 -23.31 -5.00 7.78
N ALA A 154 -22.75 -4.89 8.98
CA ALA A 154 -23.43 -4.27 10.12
C ALA A 154 -23.86 -2.82 9.79
N PHE A 155 -23.03 -2.08 9.07
CA PHE A 155 -23.35 -0.72 8.63
C PHE A 155 -24.45 -0.67 7.56
N VAL A 156 -24.55 -1.67 6.68
CA VAL A 156 -25.62 -1.73 5.66
C VAL A 156 -26.95 -2.17 6.29
N GLN A 157 -26.90 -3.10 7.23
CA GLN A 157 -28.08 -3.61 7.93
C GLN A 157 -28.79 -2.54 8.76
N GLY A 158 -28.03 -1.65 9.41
CA GLY A 158 -28.60 -0.60 10.27
C GLY A 158 -29.57 0.36 9.55
N PRO A 159 -29.15 1.10 8.51
CA PRO A 159 -30.00 2.03 7.76
C PRO A 159 -31.16 1.38 7.01
N LEU A 160 -31.06 0.09 6.69
CA LEU A 160 -32.10 -0.67 5.97
C LEU A 160 -33.02 -1.44 6.92
N TYR A 161 -32.79 -1.38 8.24
CA TYR A 161 -33.52 -2.15 9.25
C TYR A 161 -33.59 -3.65 8.92
N LEU A 162 -32.53 -4.19 8.32
CA LEU A 162 -32.46 -5.61 7.99
C LEU A 162 -32.30 -6.43 9.27
N THR A 163 -33.07 -7.51 9.39
CA THR A 163 -32.94 -8.45 10.50
C THR A 163 -31.60 -9.19 10.44
N GLY A 164 -31.13 -9.66 11.60
CA GLY A 164 -29.91 -10.46 11.70
C GLY A 164 -29.97 -11.77 10.90
N ASP A 165 -31.18 -12.22 10.57
CA ASP A 165 -31.46 -13.44 9.79
C ASP A 165 -31.30 -13.24 8.27
N CYS A 166 -31.08 -12.01 7.81
CA CYS A 166 -30.83 -11.75 6.40
C CYS A 166 -29.56 -12.47 5.94
N PRO A 167 -29.63 -13.30 4.88
CA PRO A 167 -28.49 -14.08 4.44
C PRO A 167 -27.39 -13.14 3.92
N ASN A 168 -26.14 -13.39 4.31
CA ASN A 168 -25.00 -12.59 3.86
C ASN A 168 -24.88 -12.57 2.32
N SER A 169 -25.35 -13.62 1.66
CA SER A 169 -25.41 -13.70 0.19
C SER A 169 -26.27 -12.61 -0.42
N PHE A 170 -27.37 -12.19 0.23
CA PHE A 170 -28.22 -11.11 -0.26
C PHE A 170 -27.50 -9.75 -0.28
N ILE A 171 -26.68 -9.49 0.74
CA ILE A 171 -25.88 -8.25 0.82
C ILE A 171 -24.81 -8.22 -0.29
N HIS A 172 -24.21 -9.38 -0.56
CA HIS A 172 -23.11 -9.50 -1.52
C HIS A 172 -23.53 -9.77 -2.97
N ALA A 173 -24.76 -10.23 -3.20
CA ALA A 173 -25.32 -10.48 -4.52
C ALA A 173 -25.41 -9.18 -5.34
N SER A 174 -25.34 -9.31 -6.67
CA SER A 174 -25.41 -8.18 -7.57
C SER A 174 -26.79 -7.51 -7.52
N VAL A 175 -26.86 -6.23 -7.90
CA VAL A 175 -28.14 -5.52 -7.98
C VAL A 175 -29.04 -6.10 -9.10
N ALA A 176 -28.44 -6.70 -10.14
CA ALA A 176 -29.18 -7.35 -11.22
C ALA A 176 -29.91 -8.62 -10.73
N ASP A 177 -29.31 -9.33 -9.76
CA ASP A 177 -29.89 -10.52 -9.14
C ASP A 177 -30.81 -10.19 -7.94
N GLY A 178 -31.14 -8.91 -7.75
CA GLY A 178 -31.98 -8.43 -6.64
C GLY A 178 -31.24 -8.25 -5.30
N GLY A 179 -29.91 -8.31 -5.28
CA GLY A 179 -29.08 -8.07 -4.09
C GLY A 179 -28.71 -6.59 -3.87
N LEU A 180 -27.91 -6.33 -2.82
CA LEU A 180 -27.46 -4.98 -2.45
C LEU A 180 -26.18 -4.52 -3.17
N GLY A 181 -25.48 -5.41 -3.86
CA GLY A 181 -24.30 -5.08 -4.67
C GLY A 181 -23.07 -4.67 -3.86
N VAL A 182 -22.95 -5.08 -2.59
CA VAL A 182 -21.79 -4.79 -1.74
C VAL A 182 -20.76 -5.91 -1.88
N PRO A 183 -19.61 -5.71 -2.53
CA PRO A 183 -18.65 -6.78 -2.77
C PRO A 183 -18.08 -7.34 -1.46
N SER A 184 -17.86 -8.66 -1.40
CA SER A 184 -17.13 -9.28 -0.29
C SER A 184 -15.63 -9.06 -0.45
N LEU A 185 -15.03 -8.36 0.51
CA LEU A 185 -13.61 -8.06 0.55
C LEU A 185 -12.77 -9.34 0.59
N ARG A 186 -13.26 -10.36 1.29
CA ARG A 186 -12.59 -11.67 1.40
C ARG A 186 -12.36 -12.32 0.04
N ILE A 187 -13.27 -12.17 -0.91
CA ILE A 187 -13.21 -12.83 -2.21
C ILE A 187 -12.63 -11.90 -3.27
N SER A 188 -13.13 -10.67 -3.35
CA SER A 188 -12.76 -9.72 -4.40
C SER A 188 -11.30 -9.29 -4.31
N ILE A 189 -10.75 -9.06 -3.11
CA ILE A 189 -9.39 -8.53 -2.97
C ILE A 189 -8.32 -9.54 -3.39
N PRO A 190 -8.34 -10.82 -2.94
CA PRO A 190 -7.41 -11.83 -3.45
C PRO A 190 -7.51 -12.00 -4.97
N PHE A 191 -8.72 -11.96 -5.52
CA PHE A 191 -8.94 -12.05 -6.96
C PHE A 191 -8.30 -10.88 -7.73
N TRP A 192 -8.50 -9.64 -7.27
CA TRP A 192 -7.87 -8.46 -7.88
C TRP A 192 -6.36 -8.45 -7.71
N ARG A 193 -5.84 -8.92 -6.56
CA ARG A 193 -4.40 -9.09 -6.33
C ARG A 193 -3.80 -10.09 -7.31
N LEU A 194 -4.45 -11.23 -7.51
CA LEU A 194 -4.00 -12.26 -8.45
C LEU A 194 -4.01 -11.72 -9.88
N SER A 195 -5.09 -11.04 -10.28
CA SER A 195 -5.20 -10.41 -11.61
C SER A 195 -4.08 -9.39 -11.85
N ARG A 196 -3.76 -8.58 -10.84
CA ARG A 196 -2.63 -7.63 -10.91
C ARG A 196 -1.30 -8.34 -11.04
N LEU A 197 -1.04 -9.36 -10.22
CA LEU A 197 0.22 -10.11 -10.26
C LEU A 197 0.39 -10.86 -11.59
N GLY A 198 -0.69 -11.42 -12.13
CA GLY A 198 -0.70 -12.04 -13.46
C GLY A 198 -0.37 -11.05 -14.57
N SER A 199 -0.87 -9.82 -14.48
CA SER A 199 -0.52 -8.74 -15.41
C SER A 199 0.94 -8.29 -15.32
N LEU A 200 1.62 -8.53 -14.19
CA LEU A 200 3.02 -8.14 -13.96
C LEU A 200 4.01 -9.24 -14.39
N GLY A 201 3.53 -10.39 -14.88
CA GLY A 201 4.37 -11.45 -15.45
C GLY A 201 5.38 -12.08 -14.47
N VAL A 202 5.20 -11.93 -13.16
CA VAL A 202 6.21 -12.36 -12.16
C VAL A 202 6.19 -13.90 -12.01
N PRO A 203 7.26 -14.62 -12.42
CA PRO A 203 7.47 -15.99 -11.98
C PRO A 203 7.92 -15.95 -10.52
N GLY A 204 7.41 -16.87 -9.70
CA GLY A 204 7.66 -16.88 -8.26
C GLY A 204 9.15 -16.83 -7.90
N GLY A 205 9.58 -15.72 -7.28
CA GLY A 205 10.93 -15.55 -6.77
C GLY A 205 11.08 -14.25 -6.01
N PHE A 206 10.99 -14.30 -4.68
CA PHE A 206 11.38 -13.19 -3.79
C PHE A 206 12.92 -13.04 -3.86
N GLY A 207 13.39 -12.33 -4.89
CA GLY A 207 14.79 -11.97 -5.09
C GLY A 207 15.19 -10.74 -4.26
N ARG A 208 16.40 -10.78 -3.72
CA ARG A 208 17.03 -9.78 -2.86
C ARG A 208 17.24 -8.45 -3.62
N GLU A 209 16.72 -7.34 -3.11
CA GLU A 209 16.98 -6.01 -3.67
C GLU A 209 17.30 -5.00 -2.56
N VAL A 210 18.31 -4.16 -2.78
CA VAL A 210 18.61 -2.98 -1.97
C VAL A 210 17.76 -1.84 -2.55
N LEU A 211 16.99 -1.17 -1.68
CA LEU A 211 16.00 -0.16 -2.05
C LEU A 211 16.53 1.24 -1.69
N ALA A 212 16.62 2.14 -2.66
CA ALA A 212 16.77 3.57 -2.38
C ALA A 212 15.56 4.32 -2.91
N ALA A 213 15.06 5.27 -2.13
CA ALA A 213 13.94 6.10 -2.50
C ALA A 213 14.39 7.56 -2.46
N ALA A 214 14.51 8.17 -3.64
CA ALA A 214 14.69 9.60 -3.79
C ALA A 214 13.30 10.25 -3.93
N TYR A 215 13.00 11.16 -2.99
CA TYR A 215 11.87 12.09 -3.03
C TYR A 215 12.40 13.51 -3.16
#